data_AF-A0A0D2ZYK5-F1
#
_entry.id   AF-A0A0D2ZYK5-F1
#
_cell.length_a   1.000
_cell.length_b   1.000
_cell.length_c   1.000
_cell.angle_alpha   90.00
_cell.angle_beta   90.00
_cell.angle_gamma   90.00
#
_symmetry.space_group_name_H-M   'P 1'
#
loop_
_entity.id
_entity.type
_entity.pdbx_description
1 polymer ?
#
loop_
_entity_poly.entity_id
_entity_poly.type
_entity_poly.pdbx_seq_one_letter_code
_entity_poly.pdbx_strand_id
1 'polypeptide(L)' 'MKAQAYRLSIAWSRVLPKGRLIGGIDENGIKYYNNLINELKANGIEPYVTIFHW' A
#
# COMPACT_ATOMS: atom_id res chain seq x y z
N MET A 1 -17.08 -17.21 -3.77
CA MET A 1 -16.07 -16.88 -4.79
C MET A 1 -14.85 -16.30 -4.09
N LYS A 2 -13.65 -16.79 -4.39
CA LYS A 2 -12.39 -16.22 -3.89
C LYS A 2 -11.89 -15.20 -4.91
N ALA A 3 -11.57 -13.98 -4.49
CA ALA A 3 -10.99 -12.99 -5.40
C ALA A 3 -9.62 -13.48 -5.89
N GLN A 4 -9.34 -13.33 -7.18
CA GLN A 4 -8.04 -13.69 -7.75
C GLN A 4 -7.04 -12.54 -7.68
N ALA A 5 -7.54 -11.30 -7.65
CA ALA A 5 -6.75 -10.08 -7.66
C ALA A 5 -7.41 -9.00 -6.79
N TYR A 6 -6.58 -8.09 -6.28
CA TYR A 6 -7.03 -6.92 -5.53
C TYR A 6 -6.26 -5.68 -6.00
N ARG A 7 -6.97 -4.69 -6.53
CA ARG A 7 -6.38 -3.41 -6.96
C ARG A 7 -6.43 -2.42 -5.81
N LEU A 8 -5.28 -1.82 -5.50
CA LEU A 8 -5.15 -0.80 -4.46
C LEU A 8 -4.33 0.38 -4.96
N SER A 9 -4.46 1.51 -4.28
CA SER A 9 -3.56 2.64 -4.41
C SER A 9 -2.80 2.90 -3.11
N ILE A 10 -1.59 3.44 -3.24
CA ILE A 10 -0.83 3.96 -2.10
C ILE A 10 -1.30 5.38 -1.84
N ALA A 11 -1.80 5.64 -0.63
CA ALA A 11 -2.12 6.97 -0.18
C ALA A 11 -0.82 7.69 0.17
N TRP A 12 -0.43 8.66 -0.67
CA TRP A 12 0.83 9.37 -0.52
C TRP A 12 0.99 10.02 0.86
N SER A 13 -0.10 10.55 1.42
CA SER A 13 -0.14 11.16 2.77
C SER A 13 0.16 10.18 3.91
N ARG A 14 -0.04 8.86 3.70
CA ARG A 14 0.31 7.83 4.70
C ARG A 14 1.79 7.48 4.69
N VAL A 15 2.47 7.59 3.55
CA VAL A 15 3.89 7.22 3.40
C VAL A 15 4.80 8.44 3.53
N LEU A 16 4.39 9.56 2.93
CA LEU A 16 5.07 10.85 2.96
C LEU A 16 4.07 11.92 3.42
N PRO A 17 3.85 12.09 4.74
CA PRO A 17 2.90 13.06 5.26
C PRO A 17 3.18 14.50 4.83
N LYS A 18 4.47 14.83 4.61
CA LYS A 18 4.93 16.13 4.11
C LYS A 18 5.16 16.16 2.60
N GLY A 19 4.74 15.12 1.88
CA GLY A 19 4.81 15.01 0.42
C GLY A 19 6.19 14.75 -0.18
N ARG A 20 7.29 14.98 0.55
CA ARG A 20 8.68 14.78 0.09
C ARG A 20 9.48 13.95 1.08
N LEU A 21 10.46 13.19 0.57
CA LEU A 21 11.38 12.36 1.36
C LEU A 21 12.14 13.18 2.42
N ILE A 22 12.57 14.39 2.09
CA ILE A 22 13.24 15.30 3.04
C ILE A 22 12.36 15.66 4.25
N GLY A 23 11.04 15.53 4.10
CA GLY A 23 10.07 15.76 5.18
C GLY A 23 9.89 14.59 6.14
N GLY A 24 10.53 13.46 5.86
CA GLY A 24 10.40 12.21 6.61
C GLY A 24 9.41 11.23 6.00
N ILE A 25 9.66 9.95 6.25
CA ILE A 25 8.79 8.81 5.91
C ILE A 25 8.01 8.42 7.17
N ASP A 26 6.74 8.07 7.02
CA ASP A 26 5.97 7.45 8.10
C ASP A 26 6.04 5.92 8.00
N GLU A 27 6.84 5.32 8.89
CA GLU A 27 7.05 3.87 8.99
C GLU A 27 5.75 3.11 9.28
N ASN A 28 4.75 3.74 9.91
CA ASN A 28 3.44 3.10 10.13
C ASN A 28 2.67 2.96 8.82
N GLY A 29 2.80 3.93 7.91
CA GLY A 29 2.27 3.83 6.56
C GLY A 29 2.90 2.70 5.77
N ILE A 30 4.24 2.59 5.84
CA ILE A 30 4.98 1.48 5.23
C ILE A 30 4.52 0.14 5.80
N LYS A 31 4.44 0.02 7.13
CA LYS A 31 3.99 -1.20 7.81
C LYS A 31 2.57 -1.59 7.42
N TYR A 32 1.65 -0.63 7.30
CA TYR A 32 0.28 -0.89 6.87
C TYR A 32 0.23 -1.55 5.49
N TYR A 33 0.93 -1.00 4.49
CA TYR A 33 0.93 -1.56 3.14
C TYR A 33 1.64 -2.90 3.08
N ASN A 34 2.73 -3.08 3.82
CA ASN A 34 3.40 -4.38 3.94
C ASN A 34 2.44 -5.44 4.50
N ASN A 35 1.73 -5.14 5.58
CA ASN A 35 0.76 -6.06 6.17
C ASN A 35 -0.35 -6.41 5.18
N LEU A 36 -0.94 -5.41 4.52
CA LEU A 36 -2.00 -5.63 3.53
C LEU A 36 -1.53 -6.50 2.37
N ILE A 37 -0.36 -6.19 1.78
CA ILE A 37 0.21 -6.94 0.66
C ILE A 37 0.55 -8.37 1.08
N ASN A 38 1.12 -8.55 2.26
CA ASN A 38 1.46 -9.88 2.79
C ASN A 38 0.21 -10.74 3.01
N GLU A 39 -0.85 -10.17 3.58
CA GLU A 39 -2.12 -10.88 3.79
C GLU A 39 -2.79 -11.25 2.47
N LEU A 40 -2.78 -10.35 1.46
CA LEU A 40 -3.30 -10.65 0.13
C LEU A 40 -2.56 -11.83 -0.49
N LYS A 41 -1.22 -11.80 -0.46
CA LYS A 41 -0.38 -12.88 -0.99
C LYS A 41 -0.56 -14.19 -0.21
N ALA A 42 -0.66 -14.14 1.11
CA ALA A 42 -0.92 -15.31 1.96
C ALA A 42 -2.27 -15.97 1.61
N ASN A 43 -3.24 -15.17 1.18
CA ASN A 43 -4.53 -15.66 0.71
C ASN A 43 -4.54 -16.00 -0.79
N GLY A 44 -3.43 -15.90 -1.51
CA GLY A 44 -3.37 -16.19 -2.95
C GLY A 44 -4.15 -15.18 -3.80
N ILE A 45 -4.25 -13.93 -3.34
CA ILE A 45 -4.87 -12.81 -4.05
C ILE A 45 -3.76 -11.93 -4.59
N GLU A 46 -3.72 -11.72 -5.91
CA GLU A 46 -2.66 -10.92 -6.55
C GLU A 46 -2.88 -9.41 -6.34
N PRO A 47 -1.96 -8.69 -5.68
CA PRO A 47 -2.09 -7.25 -5.46
C PRO A 47 -1.65 -6.44 -6.69
N TYR A 48 -2.54 -5.59 -7.21
CA TYR A 48 -2.23 -4.62 -8.27
C TYR A 48 -2.16 -3.21 -7.68
N VAL A 49 -0.94 -2.69 -7.55
CA VAL A 49 -0.69 -1.41 -6.86
C VAL A 49 -0.59 -0.26 -7.86
N THR A 50 -1.38 0.79 -7.63
CA THR A 50 -1.23 2.09 -8.29
C THR A 50 -0.51 3.05 -7.33
N ILE A 51 0.65 3.58 -7.72
CA ILE A 51 1.45 4.46 -6.84
C ILE A 51 0.74 5.78 -6.55
N PHE A 52 0.00 6.31 -7.53
CA PHE A 52 -0.72 7.57 -7.41
C PHE A 52 -2.11 7.46 -8.06
N HIS A 53 -3.14 7.75 -7.28
CA HIS A 53 -4.55 7.72 -7.66
C HIS A 53 -5.22 8.91 -6.99
N TRP A 54 -5.83 9.80 -7.77
CA TRP A 54 -6.35 11.11 -7.35
C TRP A 54 -7.43 11.01 -6.26
#